data_AF-A0A6J4XQ92-F1
#
_entry.id   AF-A0A6J4XQ92-F1
#
_cell.length_a   1.000
_cell.length_b   1.000
_cell.length_c   1.000
_cell.angle_alpha   90.00
_cell.angle_beta   90.00
_cell.angle_gamma   90.00
#
_symmetry.space_group_name_H-M   'P 1'
#
loop_
_entity.id
_entity.type
_entity.pdbx_description
1 polymer ?
#
loop_
_entity_poly.entity_id
_entity_poly.type
_entity_poly.pdbx_seq_one_letter_code
_entity_poly.pdbx_strand_id
1 'polypeptide(L)'
;MERGVTPKIATLERRLQSEPESLSLREQILWGYFEDETLHAHPRRIDHILWYVRCFPHNFLCRSPVVQVDPAISLEGYQTVEREWIRLLTKNPRDAEVARGAANFFCTNDLSRAREILHNIINGDPSQADIWMDLGRFSTDPKDRLRFFQEAQRRGSTQPNLLVWIARAAIETSDFTTAKAIGLELLALVDTARSEYGDKLDWKEKGREIWVRALDDTGDRSAASRLVKAISAHAYHKHWGHTVLGRVALHENSLRTALDHLRKSGEVVSDPRLSSYGPSFSLAKEACTNGAWSEVATYLKACESFWKDERLPVWRNKIESQELPDSWVADVQPITEPDRENIAALRKSQYKCEIYMILGRTKLTD
;
A
#
# COMPACT_ATOMS: atom_id res chain seq x y z
N MET A 1 -19.98 -9.68 30.11
CA MET A 1 -21.07 -9.07 29.31
C MET A 1 -20.58 -8.99 27.88
N GLU A 2 -21.21 -9.73 26.96
CA GLU A 2 -21.00 -9.49 25.53
C GLU A 2 -21.35 -8.03 25.24
N ARG A 3 -20.40 -7.26 24.70
CA ARG A 3 -20.70 -5.91 24.26
C ARG A 3 -21.69 -5.99 23.10
N GLY A 4 -22.78 -5.25 23.19
CA GLY A 4 -23.73 -5.13 22.10
C GLY A 4 -23.06 -4.53 20.87
N VAL A 5 -23.45 -5.03 19.70
CA VAL A 5 -23.06 -4.43 18.41
C VAL A 5 -23.60 -3.00 18.31
N THR A 6 -22.95 -2.16 17.51
CA THR A 6 -23.42 -0.78 17.30
C THR A 6 -24.83 -0.76 16.68
N PRO A 7 -25.65 0.28 16.92
CA PRO A 7 -26.99 0.40 16.32
C PRO A 7 -26.98 0.30 14.79
N LYS A 8 -25.91 0.78 14.15
CA LYS A 8 -25.68 0.69 12.70
C LYS A 8 -25.55 -0.77 12.26
N ILE A 9 -24.69 -1.55 12.90
CA ILE A 9 -24.50 -2.99 12.60
C ILE A 9 -25.80 -3.76 12.85
N ALA A 10 -26.45 -3.53 14.00
CA ALA A 10 -27.72 -4.19 14.34
C ALA A 10 -28.82 -3.93 13.29
N THR A 11 -28.89 -2.70 12.76
CA THR A 11 -29.85 -2.34 11.71
C THR A 11 -29.56 -3.06 10.41
N LEU A 12 -28.29 -3.14 10.01
CA LEU A 12 -27.87 -3.87 8.81
C LEU A 12 -28.13 -5.37 8.94
N GLU A 13 -27.83 -5.97 10.08
CA GLU A 13 -28.11 -7.39 10.35
C GLU A 13 -29.62 -7.69 10.33
N ARG A 14 -30.45 -6.79 10.85
CA ARG A 14 -31.92 -6.94 10.75
C ARG A 14 -32.39 -6.89 9.30
N ARG A 15 -31.86 -5.97 8.48
CA ARG A 15 -32.17 -5.91 7.04
C ARG A 15 -31.70 -7.16 6.29
N LEU A 16 -30.57 -7.73 6.71
CA LEU A 16 -30.05 -8.97 6.12
C LEU A 16 -31.01 -10.16 6.32
N GLN A 17 -31.86 -10.14 7.35
CA GLN A 17 -32.88 -11.19 7.54
C GLN A 17 -33.90 -11.24 6.39
N SER A 18 -34.24 -10.09 5.81
CA SER A 18 -35.11 -10.03 4.62
C SER A 18 -34.37 -10.23 3.30
N GLU A 19 -33.04 -10.12 3.30
CA GLU A 19 -32.19 -10.21 2.10
C GLU A 19 -30.93 -11.06 2.37
N PRO A 20 -31.06 -12.36 2.72
CA PRO A 20 -29.96 -13.17 3.29
C PRO A 20 -28.75 -13.35 2.37
N GLU A 21 -28.98 -13.28 1.05
CA GLU A 21 -27.96 -13.42 0.00
C GLU A 21 -27.34 -12.07 -0.43
N SER A 22 -27.72 -10.97 0.22
CA SER A 22 -27.23 -9.64 -0.16
C SER A 22 -25.75 -9.45 0.19
N LEU A 23 -24.91 -9.60 -0.84
CA LEU A 23 -23.47 -9.34 -0.79
C LEU A 23 -23.15 -7.94 -0.26
N SER A 24 -23.87 -6.93 -0.75
CA SER A 24 -23.64 -5.53 -0.37
C SER A 24 -23.92 -5.28 1.11
N LEU A 25 -24.98 -5.88 1.67
CA LEU A 25 -25.28 -5.75 3.09
C LEU A 25 -24.21 -6.41 3.96
N ARG A 26 -23.76 -7.62 3.59
CA ARG A 26 -22.72 -8.34 4.34
C ARG A 26 -21.37 -7.65 4.27
N GLU A 27 -21.01 -7.08 3.12
CA GLU A 27 -19.83 -6.24 3.00
C GLU A 27 -19.91 -5.03 3.94
N GLN A 28 -21.04 -4.32 3.97
CA GLN A 28 -21.24 -3.18 4.89
C GLN A 28 -21.17 -3.60 6.37
N ILE A 29 -21.72 -4.76 6.72
CA ILE A 29 -21.65 -5.31 8.08
C ILE A 29 -20.21 -5.62 8.45
N LEU A 30 -19.48 -6.34 7.59
CA LEU A 30 -18.08 -6.69 7.81
C LEU A 30 -17.20 -5.45 7.97
N TRP A 31 -17.44 -4.41 7.17
CA TRP A 31 -16.79 -3.11 7.35
C TRP A 31 -17.12 -2.47 8.70
N GLY A 32 -18.39 -2.48 9.11
CA GLY A 32 -18.79 -1.95 10.41
C GLY A 32 -18.09 -2.67 11.58
N TYR A 33 -17.95 -3.99 11.50
CA TYR A 33 -17.17 -4.77 12.48
C TYR A 33 -15.68 -4.46 12.42
N PHE A 34 -15.12 -4.25 11.22
CA PHE A 34 -13.69 -3.98 11.05
C PHE A 34 -13.29 -2.58 11.58
N GLU A 35 -14.18 -1.60 11.45
CA GLU A 35 -13.97 -0.22 11.93
C GLU A 35 -13.86 -0.11 13.46
N ASP A 36 -14.48 -1.02 14.21
CA ASP A 36 -14.43 -1.07 15.68
C ASP A 36 -13.60 -2.28 16.15
N GLU A 37 -12.37 -2.02 16.58
CA GLU A 37 -11.44 -3.05 17.06
C GLU A 37 -12.00 -3.86 18.24
N THR A 38 -12.88 -3.26 19.04
CA THR A 38 -13.49 -3.94 20.19
C THR A 38 -14.49 -5.03 19.77
N LEU A 39 -14.92 -5.03 18.50
CA LEU A 39 -15.82 -6.03 17.93
C LEU A 39 -15.08 -7.08 17.08
N HIS A 40 -13.75 -7.06 17.01
CA HIS A 40 -12.98 -8.01 16.18
C HIS A 40 -13.14 -9.47 16.63
N ALA A 41 -13.37 -9.70 17.94
CA ALA A 41 -13.65 -11.01 18.52
C ALA A 41 -15.13 -11.44 18.42
N HIS A 42 -16.03 -10.56 17.96
CA HIS A 42 -17.46 -10.79 18.08
C HIS A 42 -17.89 -12.02 17.24
N PRO A 43 -18.62 -13.02 17.79
CA PRO A 43 -18.97 -14.25 17.07
C PRO A 43 -19.69 -14.03 15.73
N ARG A 44 -20.68 -13.13 15.69
CA ARG A 44 -21.36 -12.73 14.44
C ARG A 44 -20.42 -12.23 13.34
N ARG A 45 -19.32 -11.55 13.68
CA ARG A 45 -18.31 -11.16 12.70
C ARG A 45 -17.71 -12.40 12.03
N ILE A 46 -17.36 -13.40 12.83
CA ILE A 46 -16.81 -14.68 12.34
C ILE A 46 -17.82 -15.38 11.43
N ASP A 47 -19.11 -15.39 11.79
CA ASP A 47 -20.17 -15.96 10.94
C ASP A 47 -20.27 -15.27 9.58
N HIS A 48 -20.19 -13.93 9.56
CA HIS A 48 -20.18 -13.18 8.30
C HIS A 48 -18.93 -13.45 7.47
N ILE A 49 -17.75 -13.56 8.09
CA ILE A 49 -16.50 -13.93 7.39
C ILE A 49 -16.64 -15.31 6.76
N LEU A 50 -17.08 -16.31 7.53
CA LEU A 50 -17.24 -17.68 7.07
C LEU A 50 -18.21 -17.78 5.90
N TRP A 51 -19.36 -17.08 5.98
CA TRP A 51 -20.31 -17.04 4.87
C TRP A 51 -19.66 -16.43 3.62
N TYR A 52 -18.93 -15.32 3.77
CA TYR A 52 -18.32 -14.62 2.63
C TYR A 52 -17.23 -15.47 1.96
N VAL A 53 -16.34 -16.08 2.76
CA VAL A 53 -15.28 -16.98 2.27
C VAL A 53 -15.87 -18.22 1.60
N ARG A 54 -16.97 -18.78 2.13
CA ARG A 54 -17.63 -19.96 1.54
C ARG A 54 -18.29 -19.68 0.20
N CYS A 55 -19.03 -18.58 0.12
CA CYS A 55 -19.89 -18.30 -1.01
C CYS A 55 -19.14 -17.54 -2.12
N PHE A 56 -18.15 -16.72 -1.76
CA PHE A 56 -17.47 -15.81 -2.69
C PHE A 56 -15.95 -15.75 -2.47
N PRO A 57 -15.24 -16.89 -2.48
CA PRO A 57 -13.80 -16.92 -2.17
C PRO A 57 -12.93 -16.11 -3.15
N HIS A 58 -13.41 -15.85 -4.37
CA HIS A 58 -12.71 -15.04 -5.38
C HIS A 58 -12.92 -13.53 -5.20
N ASN A 59 -13.87 -13.13 -4.38
CA ASN A 59 -14.15 -11.72 -4.16
C ASN A 59 -12.96 -11.03 -3.49
N PHE A 60 -12.68 -9.78 -3.90
CA PHE A 60 -11.55 -9.01 -3.38
C PHE A 60 -11.56 -8.89 -1.85
N LEU A 61 -12.74 -8.86 -1.21
CA LEU A 61 -12.86 -8.72 0.24
C LEU A 61 -12.23 -9.92 0.97
N CYS A 62 -12.25 -11.11 0.37
CA CYS A 62 -11.58 -12.30 0.91
C CYS A 62 -10.05 -12.22 0.89
N ARG A 63 -9.47 -11.23 0.19
CA ARG A 63 -8.03 -10.93 0.15
C ARG A 63 -7.68 -9.68 0.95
N SER A 64 -8.59 -9.23 1.81
CA SER A 64 -8.51 -7.96 2.53
C SER A 64 -8.46 -8.20 4.05
N PRO A 65 -7.83 -7.31 4.85
CA PRO A 65 -7.89 -7.35 6.31
C PRO A 65 -9.29 -7.49 6.94
N VAL A 66 -10.35 -7.12 6.22
CA VAL A 66 -11.72 -7.21 6.73
C VAL A 66 -12.10 -8.65 7.12
N VAL A 67 -11.54 -9.65 6.43
CA VAL A 67 -11.76 -11.08 6.74
C VAL A 67 -10.67 -11.72 7.59
N GLN A 68 -9.66 -10.96 8.02
CA GLN A 68 -8.62 -11.48 8.90
C GLN A 68 -9.16 -11.67 10.33
N VAL A 69 -8.65 -12.69 11.01
CA VAL A 69 -8.93 -12.94 12.41
C VAL A 69 -7.59 -13.05 13.11
N ASP A 70 -7.41 -12.28 14.18
CA ASP A 70 -6.21 -12.36 15.00
C ASP A 70 -6.39 -13.47 16.04
N PRO A 71 -5.54 -14.52 16.06
CA PRO A 71 -5.64 -15.59 17.04
C PRO A 71 -5.41 -15.12 18.49
N ALA A 72 -4.73 -13.98 18.71
CA ALA A 72 -4.59 -13.37 20.03
C ALA A 72 -5.91 -12.75 20.53
N ILE A 73 -6.80 -12.35 19.60
CA ILE A 73 -8.11 -11.78 19.90
C ILE A 73 -9.18 -12.88 19.97
N SER A 74 -9.16 -13.85 19.04
CA SER A 74 -10.10 -14.98 19.01
C SER A 74 -9.44 -16.20 18.37
N LEU A 75 -8.86 -17.05 19.21
CA LEU A 75 -8.25 -18.30 18.76
C LEU A 75 -9.27 -19.23 18.09
N GLU A 76 -10.46 -19.37 18.66
CA GLU A 76 -11.53 -20.20 18.10
C GLU A 76 -12.04 -19.67 16.75
N GLY A 77 -12.23 -18.35 16.64
CA GLY A 77 -12.62 -17.71 15.39
C GLY A 77 -11.56 -17.91 14.31
N TYR A 78 -10.29 -17.73 14.65
CA TYR A 78 -9.16 -17.97 13.75
C TYR A 78 -9.15 -19.41 13.23
N GLN A 79 -9.18 -20.40 14.14
CA GLN A 79 -9.17 -21.81 13.77
C GLN A 79 -10.39 -22.20 12.90
N THR A 80 -11.54 -21.56 13.12
CA THR A 80 -12.74 -21.84 12.34
C THR A 80 -12.61 -21.32 10.90
N VAL A 81 -12.12 -20.11 10.71
CA VAL A 81 -11.87 -19.54 9.37
C VAL A 81 -10.70 -20.25 8.69
N GLU A 82 -9.66 -20.64 9.44
CA GLU A 82 -8.55 -21.46 8.96
C GLU A 82 -9.03 -22.77 8.35
N ARG A 83 -9.87 -23.53 9.08
CA ARG A 83 -10.42 -24.80 8.57
C ARG A 83 -11.18 -24.61 7.26
N GLU A 84 -11.89 -23.48 7.12
CA GLU A 84 -12.61 -23.16 5.90
C GLU A 84 -11.67 -22.90 4.72
N TRP A 85 -10.60 -22.13 4.92
CA TRP A 85 -9.58 -21.91 3.90
C TRP A 85 -8.88 -23.21 3.49
N ILE A 86 -8.53 -24.07 4.45
CA ILE A 86 -7.94 -25.38 4.17
C ILE A 86 -8.90 -26.23 3.34
N ARG A 87 -10.20 -26.26 3.69
CA ARG A 87 -11.22 -26.99 2.94
C ARG A 87 -11.31 -26.49 1.49
N LEU A 88 -11.28 -25.18 1.27
CA LEU A 88 -11.33 -24.57 -0.07
C LEU A 88 -10.08 -24.89 -0.90
N LEU A 89 -8.90 -24.84 -0.29
CA LEU A 89 -7.64 -25.22 -0.94
C LEU A 89 -7.62 -26.70 -1.33
N THR A 90 -8.07 -27.59 -0.44
CA THR A 90 -8.17 -29.02 -0.74
C THR A 90 -9.14 -29.30 -1.88
N LYS A 91 -10.27 -28.58 -1.93
CA LYS A 91 -11.26 -28.73 -3.01
C LYS A 91 -10.76 -28.16 -4.34
N ASN A 92 -9.98 -27.08 -4.31
CA ASN A 92 -9.52 -26.37 -5.50
C ASN A 92 -8.00 -26.07 -5.43
N PRO A 93 -7.14 -27.10 -5.49
CA PRO A 93 -5.71 -26.96 -5.18
C PRO A 93 -4.91 -26.11 -6.17
N ARG A 94 -5.46 -25.80 -7.35
CA ARG A 94 -4.84 -24.97 -8.38
C ARG A 94 -5.54 -23.63 -8.59
N ASP A 95 -6.54 -23.31 -7.76
CA ASP A 95 -7.27 -22.05 -7.87
C ASP A 95 -6.44 -20.92 -7.27
N ALA A 96 -5.89 -20.08 -8.15
CA ALA A 96 -5.01 -18.98 -7.79
C ALA A 96 -5.71 -17.95 -6.89
N GLU A 97 -7.00 -17.68 -7.10
CA GLU A 97 -7.73 -16.66 -6.35
C GLU A 97 -8.04 -17.15 -4.93
N VAL A 98 -8.41 -18.42 -4.78
CA VAL A 98 -8.55 -19.09 -3.47
C VAL A 98 -7.20 -19.12 -2.74
N ALA A 99 -6.13 -19.47 -3.44
CA ALA A 99 -4.78 -19.50 -2.87
C ALA A 99 -4.33 -18.14 -2.36
N ARG A 100 -4.60 -17.06 -3.09
CA ARG A 100 -4.31 -15.69 -2.65
C ARG A 100 -5.11 -15.28 -1.42
N GLY A 101 -6.40 -15.60 -1.38
CA GLY A 101 -7.25 -15.35 -0.21
C GLY A 101 -6.72 -16.05 1.03
N ALA A 102 -6.43 -17.35 0.92
CA ALA A 102 -5.85 -18.14 2.01
C ALA A 102 -4.47 -17.60 2.42
N ALA A 103 -3.58 -17.31 1.47
CA ALA A 103 -2.25 -16.79 1.78
C ALA A 103 -2.31 -15.43 2.49
N ASN A 104 -3.24 -14.54 2.12
CA ASN A 104 -3.48 -13.28 2.84
C ASN A 104 -4.05 -13.49 4.25
N PHE A 105 -4.84 -14.54 4.48
CA PHE A 105 -5.29 -14.91 5.81
C PHE A 105 -4.13 -15.39 6.70
N PHE A 106 -3.24 -16.21 6.15
CA PHE A 106 -2.10 -16.77 6.90
C PHE A 106 -0.94 -15.78 7.08
N CYS A 107 -0.71 -14.82 6.17
CA CYS A 107 0.56 -14.09 6.10
C CYS A 107 0.97 -13.37 7.40
N THR A 108 0.02 -12.94 8.22
CA THR A 108 0.29 -12.27 9.51
C THR A 108 0.74 -13.24 10.60
N ASN A 109 0.19 -14.46 10.66
CA ASN A 109 0.40 -15.40 11.76
C ASN A 109 1.33 -16.57 11.38
N ASP A 110 1.36 -16.92 10.10
CA ASP A 110 2.13 -18.01 9.52
C ASP A 110 2.60 -17.64 8.10
N LEU A 111 3.66 -16.83 8.06
CA LEU A 111 4.22 -16.32 6.81
C LEU A 111 4.78 -17.46 5.92
N SER A 112 5.36 -18.48 6.54
CA SER A 112 5.92 -19.65 5.84
C SER A 112 4.83 -20.38 5.07
N ARG A 113 3.69 -20.66 5.72
CA ARG A 113 2.55 -21.30 5.07
C ARG A 113 1.92 -20.44 3.98
N ALA A 114 1.79 -19.13 4.21
CA ALA A 114 1.31 -18.21 3.18
C ALA A 114 2.17 -18.28 1.91
N ARG A 115 3.50 -18.29 2.06
CA ARG A 115 4.43 -18.44 0.93
C ARG A 115 4.33 -19.81 0.27
N GLU A 116 4.23 -20.89 1.05
CA GLU A 116 4.08 -22.25 0.52
C GLU A 116 2.84 -22.38 -0.38
N ILE A 117 1.69 -21.85 0.07
CA ILE A 117 0.45 -21.83 -0.72
C ILE A 117 0.67 -21.16 -2.08
N LEU A 118 1.33 -20.00 -2.12
CA LEU A 118 1.59 -19.28 -3.36
C LEU A 118 2.64 -19.99 -4.24
N HIS A 119 3.69 -20.56 -3.63
CA HIS A 119 4.68 -21.35 -4.34
C HIS A 119 4.06 -22.56 -5.05
N ASN A 120 3.10 -23.25 -4.41
CA ASN A 120 2.38 -24.35 -5.04
C ASN A 120 1.62 -23.93 -6.30
N ILE A 121 1.08 -22.71 -6.34
CA ILE A 121 0.43 -22.16 -7.54
C ILE A 121 1.46 -21.91 -8.65
N ILE A 122 2.56 -21.18 -8.38
CA ILE A 122 3.53 -20.87 -9.44
C ILE A 122 4.34 -22.09 -9.91
N ASN A 123 4.48 -23.13 -9.08
CA ASN A 123 5.06 -24.40 -9.49
C ASN A 123 4.17 -25.13 -10.53
N GLY A 124 2.85 -24.92 -10.47
CA GLY A 124 1.90 -25.47 -11.45
C GLY A 124 1.67 -24.55 -12.65
N ASP A 125 1.61 -23.23 -12.42
CA ASP A 125 1.39 -22.20 -13.42
C ASP A 125 2.18 -20.93 -13.07
N PRO A 126 3.39 -20.75 -13.63
CA PRO A 126 4.21 -19.58 -13.36
C PRO A 126 3.73 -18.32 -14.11
N SER A 127 2.68 -18.39 -14.93
CA SER A 127 2.19 -17.22 -15.70
C SER A 127 1.45 -16.20 -14.84
N GLN A 128 1.08 -16.56 -13.62
CA GLN A 128 0.23 -15.77 -12.74
C GLN A 128 0.98 -14.59 -12.09
N ALA A 129 1.00 -13.44 -12.77
CA ALA A 129 1.70 -12.23 -12.34
C ALA A 129 1.33 -11.79 -10.90
N ASP A 130 0.06 -11.91 -10.53
CA ASP A 130 -0.44 -11.55 -9.21
C ASP A 130 0.08 -12.45 -8.07
N ILE A 131 0.44 -13.71 -8.37
CA ILE A 131 1.02 -14.60 -7.37
C ILE A 131 2.47 -14.22 -7.08
N TRP A 132 3.23 -13.86 -8.13
CA TRP A 132 4.57 -13.30 -7.98
C TRP A 132 4.54 -11.98 -7.20
N MET A 133 3.52 -11.15 -7.43
CA MET A 133 3.30 -9.93 -6.67
C MET A 133 3.12 -10.23 -5.17
N ASP A 134 2.22 -11.15 -4.82
CA ASP A 134 1.99 -11.49 -3.41
C ASP A 134 3.21 -12.18 -2.76
N LEU A 135 3.95 -13.03 -3.49
CA LEU A 135 5.22 -13.59 -3.02
C LEU A 135 6.26 -12.52 -2.69
N GLY A 136 6.38 -11.50 -3.55
CA GLY A 136 7.26 -10.36 -3.28
C GLY A 136 6.82 -9.59 -2.03
N ARG A 137 5.52 -9.37 -1.83
CA ARG A 137 4.99 -8.69 -0.63
C ARG A 137 5.22 -9.48 0.66
N PHE A 138 5.23 -10.80 0.55
CA PHE A 138 5.39 -11.71 1.70
C PHE A 138 6.85 -12.06 1.98
N SER A 139 7.79 -11.59 1.16
CA SER A 139 9.21 -11.89 1.33
C SER A 139 9.90 -10.91 2.27
N THR A 140 10.61 -11.45 3.26
CA THR A 140 11.42 -10.67 4.22
C THR A 140 12.82 -10.40 3.70
N ASP A 141 13.38 -11.29 2.88
CA ASP A 141 14.66 -11.09 2.21
C ASP A 141 14.50 -10.09 1.02
N PRO A 142 15.24 -8.97 1.01
CA PRO A 142 15.26 -8.03 -0.11
C PRO A 142 15.56 -8.68 -1.47
N LYS A 143 16.40 -9.72 -1.53
CA LYS A 143 16.74 -10.40 -2.79
C LYS A 143 15.56 -11.19 -3.35
N ASP A 144 14.87 -11.93 -2.50
CA ASP A 144 13.64 -12.62 -2.87
C ASP A 144 12.56 -11.62 -3.30
N ARG A 145 12.38 -10.51 -2.56
CA ARG A 145 11.44 -9.43 -2.93
C ARG A 145 11.72 -8.91 -4.33
N LEU A 146 12.96 -8.52 -4.60
CA LEU A 146 13.36 -7.97 -5.90
C LEU A 146 13.07 -8.97 -7.02
N ARG A 147 13.50 -10.22 -6.86
CA ARG A 147 13.28 -11.28 -7.85
C ARG A 147 11.78 -11.47 -8.15
N PHE A 148 10.96 -11.56 -7.11
CA PHE A 148 9.52 -11.79 -7.28
C PHE A 148 8.80 -10.60 -7.90
N PHE A 149 9.13 -9.36 -7.54
CA PHE A 149 8.54 -8.18 -8.18
C PHE A 149 8.98 -8.04 -9.64
N GLN A 150 10.23 -8.34 -9.98
CA GLN A 150 10.68 -8.37 -11.37
C GLN A 150 9.95 -9.45 -12.18
N GLU A 151 9.70 -10.62 -11.59
CA GLU A 151 8.90 -11.65 -12.26
C GLU A 151 7.45 -11.21 -12.45
N ALA A 152 6.84 -10.59 -11.43
CA ALA A 152 5.50 -10.00 -11.57
C ALA A 152 5.45 -8.96 -12.71
N GLN A 153 6.47 -8.11 -12.85
CA GLN A 153 6.58 -7.14 -13.93
C GLN A 153 6.71 -7.83 -15.30
N ARG A 154 7.60 -8.83 -15.43
CA ARG A 154 7.77 -9.62 -16.67
C ARG A 154 6.49 -10.32 -17.11
N ARG A 155 5.64 -10.71 -16.17
CA ARG A 155 4.34 -11.33 -16.43
C ARG A 155 3.20 -10.33 -16.66
N GLY A 156 3.50 -9.03 -16.71
CA GLY A 156 2.52 -8.00 -17.04
C GLY A 156 1.65 -7.55 -15.87
N SER A 157 2.11 -7.68 -14.63
CA SER A 157 1.42 -7.09 -13.48
C SER A 157 1.29 -5.57 -13.67
N THR A 158 0.07 -5.06 -13.54
CA THR A 158 -0.26 -3.64 -13.68
C THR A 158 -0.42 -2.94 -12.34
N GLN A 159 0.12 -3.51 -11.26
CA GLN A 159 -0.02 -2.95 -9.92
C GLN A 159 0.62 -1.56 -9.86
N PRO A 160 -0.11 -0.50 -9.45
CA PRO A 160 0.37 0.88 -9.55
C PRO A 160 1.70 1.17 -8.84
N ASN A 161 2.01 0.43 -7.78
CA ASN A 161 3.21 0.64 -6.97
C ASN A 161 4.37 -0.32 -7.31
N LEU A 162 4.20 -1.21 -8.31
CA LEU A 162 5.18 -2.27 -8.60
C LEU A 162 6.56 -1.72 -8.90
N LEU A 163 6.67 -0.70 -9.76
CA LEU A 163 7.94 -0.05 -10.08
C LEU A 163 8.64 0.48 -8.82
N VAL A 164 7.89 1.17 -7.96
CA VAL A 164 8.44 1.69 -6.69
C VAL A 164 8.95 0.55 -5.81
N TRP A 165 8.22 -0.55 -5.72
CA TRP A 165 8.64 -1.72 -4.94
C TRP A 165 9.89 -2.40 -5.50
N ILE A 166 10.01 -2.51 -6.83
CA ILE A 166 11.24 -3.00 -7.49
C ILE A 166 12.41 -2.08 -7.16
N ALA A 167 12.26 -0.76 -7.35
CA ALA A 167 13.34 0.19 -7.11
C ALA A 167 13.84 0.17 -5.66
N ARG A 168 12.92 0.06 -4.69
CA ARG A 168 13.27 -0.05 -3.26
C ARG A 168 14.05 -1.33 -2.97
N ALA A 169 13.54 -2.48 -3.42
CA ALA A 169 14.22 -3.76 -3.22
C ALA A 169 15.59 -3.80 -3.93
N ALA A 170 15.71 -3.15 -5.09
CA ALA A 170 16.95 -2.99 -5.81
C ALA A 170 17.98 -2.18 -5.01
N ILE A 171 17.59 -1.06 -4.42
CA ILE A 171 18.50 -0.28 -3.56
C ILE A 171 18.89 -1.06 -2.30
N GLU A 172 17.95 -1.75 -1.66
CA GLU A 172 18.22 -2.58 -0.47
C GLU A 172 19.20 -3.75 -0.74
N THR A 173 19.28 -4.18 -2.00
CA THR A 173 20.21 -5.23 -2.46
C THR A 173 21.45 -4.68 -3.15
N SER A 174 21.65 -3.35 -3.14
CA SER A 174 22.71 -2.65 -3.85
C SER A 174 22.73 -2.88 -5.38
N ASP A 175 21.60 -3.30 -5.97
CA ASP A 175 21.40 -3.35 -7.42
C ASP A 175 21.02 -1.95 -7.96
N PHE A 176 22.01 -1.06 -7.97
CA PHE A 176 21.81 0.32 -8.45
C PHE A 176 21.55 0.40 -9.95
N THR A 177 21.89 -0.63 -10.72
CA THR A 177 21.57 -0.69 -12.16
C THR A 177 20.07 -0.83 -12.36
N THR A 178 19.45 -1.81 -11.68
CA THR A 178 17.99 -1.96 -11.71
C THR A 178 17.29 -0.74 -11.11
N ALA A 179 17.76 -0.22 -9.97
CA ALA A 179 17.17 0.97 -9.36
C ALA A 179 17.18 2.17 -10.33
N LYS A 180 18.30 2.41 -11.03
CA LYS A 180 18.43 3.48 -12.02
C LYS A 180 17.47 3.29 -13.19
N ALA A 181 17.39 2.08 -13.74
CA ALA A 181 16.49 1.77 -14.84
C ALA A 181 15.02 2.07 -14.47
N ILE A 182 14.58 1.63 -13.30
CA ILE A 182 13.22 1.89 -12.81
C ILE A 182 12.98 3.37 -12.50
N GLY A 183 13.98 4.07 -11.95
CA GLY A 183 13.91 5.52 -11.74
C GLY A 183 13.67 6.29 -13.04
N LEU A 184 14.35 5.89 -14.12
CA LEU A 184 14.15 6.45 -15.45
C LEU A 184 12.78 6.07 -16.05
N GLU A 185 12.32 4.83 -15.86
CA GLU A 185 10.99 4.39 -16.31
C GLU A 185 9.87 5.21 -15.64
N LEU A 186 9.98 5.46 -14.33
CA LEU A 186 9.03 6.33 -13.61
C LEU A 186 8.99 7.75 -14.18
N LEU A 187 10.14 8.33 -14.55
CA LEU A 187 10.18 9.65 -15.18
C LEU A 187 9.66 9.64 -16.63
N ALA A 188 9.85 8.55 -17.37
CA ALA A 188 9.23 8.41 -18.70
C ALA A 188 7.70 8.37 -18.63
N LEU A 189 7.11 7.78 -17.57
CA LEU A 189 5.67 7.84 -17.31
C LEU A 189 5.21 9.27 -16.98
N VAL A 190 6.02 10.04 -16.27
CA VAL A 190 5.77 11.47 -15.99
C VAL A 190 5.74 12.27 -17.30
N ASP A 191 6.72 12.07 -18.18
CA ASP A 191 6.81 12.77 -19.47
C ASP A 191 5.66 12.38 -20.42
N THR A 192 5.27 11.11 -20.40
CA THR A 192 4.11 10.62 -21.17
C THR A 192 2.82 11.28 -20.71
N ALA A 193 2.55 11.27 -19.39
CA ALA A 193 1.37 11.94 -18.84
C ALA A 193 1.39 13.44 -19.15
N ARG A 194 2.55 14.09 -19.02
CA ARG A 194 2.72 15.53 -19.34
C ARG A 194 2.40 15.84 -20.79
N SER A 195 2.80 14.97 -21.70
CA SER A 195 2.52 15.13 -23.13
C SER A 195 1.01 15.01 -23.44
N GLU A 196 0.29 14.18 -22.68
CA GLU A 196 -1.15 13.97 -22.85
C GLU A 196 -2.00 15.07 -22.19
N TYR A 197 -1.66 15.46 -20.95
CA TYR A 197 -2.51 16.32 -20.12
C TYR A 197 -1.97 17.74 -19.92
N GLY A 198 -0.73 18.02 -20.30
CA GLY A 198 -0.10 19.35 -20.20
C GLY A 198 -0.10 19.89 -18.78
N ASP A 199 -0.42 21.18 -18.64
CA ASP A 199 -0.42 21.90 -17.36
C ASP A 199 -1.53 21.45 -16.39
N LYS A 200 -2.48 20.62 -16.86
CA LYS A 200 -3.55 20.07 -16.01
C LYS A 200 -3.01 19.19 -14.89
N LEU A 201 -1.82 18.64 -15.06
CA LEU A 201 -1.13 17.84 -14.05
C LEU A 201 -0.66 18.64 -12.83
N ASP A 202 -0.59 19.97 -12.95
CA ASP A 202 -0.12 20.87 -11.88
C ASP A 202 -1.27 21.60 -11.15
N TRP A 203 -2.51 21.17 -11.38
CA TRP A 203 -3.67 21.67 -10.64
C TRP A 203 -3.51 21.46 -9.13
N LYS A 204 -3.84 22.50 -8.35
CA LYS A 204 -3.60 22.54 -6.90
C LYS A 204 -4.81 22.10 -6.08
N GLU A 205 -5.99 22.04 -6.71
CA GLU A 205 -7.23 21.57 -6.11
C GLU A 205 -7.08 20.15 -5.58
N LYS A 206 -7.87 19.80 -4.55
CA LYS A 206 -7.81 18.48 -3.91
C LYS A 206 -9.19 17.88 -3.74
N GLY A 207 -9.24 16.56 -3.54
CA GLY A 207 -10.47 15.85 -3.18
C GLY A 207 -11.64 16.10 -4.14
N ARG A 208 -12.71 16.73 -3.64
CA ARG A 208 -13.89 17.02 -4.45
C ARG A 208 -13.67 18.17 -5.43
N GLU A 209 -12.86 19.16 -5.08
CA GLU A 209 -12.62 20.35 -5.90
C GLU A 209 -11.95 19.98 -7.23
N ILE A 210 -10.93 19.11 -7.17
CA ILE A 210 -10.25 18.65 -8.39
C ILE A 210 -11.17 17.81 -9.28
N TRP A 211 -12.10 17.06 -8.68
CA TRP A 211 -13.10 16.31 -9.42
C TRP A 211 -14.08 17.23 -10.15
N VAL A 212 -14.59 18.25 -9.47
CA VAL A 212 -15.50 19.25 -10.08
C VAL A 212 -14.78 19.97 -11.22
N ARG A 213 -13.56 20.45 -11.00
CA ARG A 213 -12.75 21.10 -12.02
C ARG A 213 -12.49 20.20 -13.23
N ALA A 214 -12.13 18.94 -13.00
CA ALA A 214 -11.90 17.97 -14.08
C ALA A 214 -13.18 17.67 -14.86
N LEU A 215 -14.33 17.61 -14.19
CA LEU A 215 -15.62 17.42 -14.85
C LEU A 215 -16.01 18.63 -15.69
N ASP A 216 -15.79 19.84 -15.19
CA ASP A 216 -16.06 21.08 -15.92
C ASP A 216 -15.14 21.24 -17.14
N ASP A 217 -13.86 20.88 -17.02
CA ASP A 217 -12.88 20.95 -18.12
C ASP A 217 -13.12 19.90 -19.21
N THR A 218 -13.50 18.68 -18.83
CA THR A 218 -13.62 17.56 -19.77
C THR A 218 -15.04 17.36 -20.30
N GLY A 219 -16.06 17.84 -19.59
CA GLY A 219 -17.48 17.60 -19.92
C GLY A 219 -17.93 16.14 -19.80
N ASP A 220 -17.05 15.22 -19.37
CA ASP A 220 -17.31 13.78 -19.31
C ASP A 220 -16.76 13.15 -18.02
N ARG A 221 -17.59 12.33 -17.35
CA ARG A 221 -17.20 11.69 -16.09
C ARG A 221 -16.05 10.70 -16.26
N SER A 222 -15.98 9.99 -17.39
CA SER A 222 -14.92 9.01 -17.64
C SER A 222 -13.58 9.70 -17.89
N ALA A 223 -13.58 10.76 -18.70
CA ALA A 223 -12.44 11.63 -18.96
C ALA A 223 -11.97 12.34 -17.67
N ALA A 224 -12.88 12.91 -16.88
CA ALA A 224 -12.57 13.49 -15.58
C ALA A 224 -11.90 12.47 -14.65
N SER A 225 -12.41 11.22 -14.61
CA SER A 225 -11.80 10.14 -13.83
C SER A 225 -10.39 9.79 -14.30
N ARG A 226 -10.15 9.71 -15.61
CA ARG A 226 -8.80 9.49 -16.15
C ARG A 226 -7.86 10.64 -15.81
N LEU A 227 -8.30 11.88 -15.96
CA LEU A 227 -7.49 13.06 -15.64
C LEU A 227 -7.13 13.11 -14.15
N VAL A 228 -8.09 12.92 -13.23
CA VAL A 228 -7.80 12.90 -11.78
C VAL A 228 -6.83 11.78 -11.41
N LYS A 229 -6.98 10.60 -12.02
CA LYS A 229 -6.01 9.49 -11.84
C LYS A 229 -4.63 9.85 -12.39
N ALA A 230 -4.56 10.50 -13.54
CA ALA A 230 -3.30 10.92 -14.17
C ALA A 230 -2.57 11.97 -13.32
N ILE A 231 -3.28 12.94 -12.74
CA ILE A 231 -2.71 13.95 -11.83
C ILE A 231 -2.05 13.27 -10.62
N SER A 232 -2.78 12.36 -9.97
CA SER A 232 -2.28 11.59 -8.81
C SER A 232 -1.10 10.69 -9.18
N ALA A 233 -1.19 9.95 -10.29
CA ALA A 233 -0.11 9.08 -10.76
C ALA A 233 1.15 9.87 -11.13
N HIS A 234 1.00 11.00 -11.84
CA HIS A 234 2.10 11.88 -12.21
C HIS A 234 2.87 12.40 -10.99
N ALA A 235 2.17 12.92 -9.98
CA ALA A 235 2.82 13.40 -8.75
C ALA A 235 3.59 12.29 -8.03
N TYR A 236 2.99 11.11 -7.91
CA TYR A 236 3.61 9.96 -7.25
C TYR A 236 4.84 9.43 -8.01
N HIS A 237 4.74 9.26 -9.34
CA HIS A 237 5.85 8.82 -10.17
C HIS A 237 6.99 9.84 -10.20
N LYS A 238 6.69 11.15 -10.27
CA LYS A 238 7.70 12.21 -10.22
C LYS A 238 8.46 12.20 -8.90
N HIS A 239 7.75 12.08 -7.78
CA HIS A 239 8.37 11.97 -6.46
C HIS A 239 9.34 10.78 -6.42
N TRP A 240 8.84 9.57 -6.69
CA TRP A 240 9.64 8.35 -6.57
C TRP A 240 10.76 8.23 -7.60
N GLY A 241 10.53 8.64 -8.85
CA GLY A 241 11.56 8.62 -9.90
C GLY A 241 12.77 9.45 -9.49
N HIS A 242 12.53 10.66 -8.96
CA HIS A 242 13.61 11.49 -8.44
C HIS A 242 14.20 10.98 -7.12
N THR A 243 13.40 10.47 -6.18
CA THR A 243 13.94 9.87 -4.95
C THR A 243 14.90 8.72 -5.25
N VAL A 244 14.53 7.82 -6.18
CA VAL A 244 15.35 6.67 -6.57
C VAL A 244 16.64 7.12 -7.26
N LEU A 245 16.53 7.99 -8.27
CA LEU A 245 17.71 8.48 -8.99
C LEU A 245 18.64 9.31 -8.12
N GLY A 246 18.11 10.04 -7.13
CA GLY A 246 18.93 10.74 -6.15
C GLY A 246 19.73 9.79 -5.27
N ARG A 247 19.15 8.67 -4.83
CA ARG A 247 19.86 7.65 -4.03
C ARG A 247 20.93 6.93 -4.85
N VAL A 248 20.63 6.62 -6.12
CA VAL A 248 21.64 6.11 -7.07
C VAL A 248 22.79 7.12 -7.22
N ALA A 249 22.48 8.41 -7.37
CA ALA A 249 23.49 9.46 -7.51
C ALA A 249 24.38 9.60 -6.27
N LEU A 250 23.84 9.46 -5.05
CA LEU A 250 24.65 9.43 -3.82
C LEU A 250 25.63 8.26 -3.83
N HIS A 251 25.18 7.07 -4.23
CA HIS A 251 26.06 5.90 -4.35
C HIS A 251 27.12 6.06 -5.45
N GLU A 252 26.82 6.79 -6.51
CA GLU A 252 27.78 7.20 -7.55
C GLU A 252 28.68 8.38 -7.11
N ASN A 253 28.67 8.78 -5.82
CA ASN A 253 29.40 9.91 -5.25
C ASN A 253 29.09 11.27 -5.89
N SER A 254 27.89 11.43 -6.46
CA SER A 254 27.43 12.68 -7.05
C SER A 254 26.41 13.39 -6.14
N LEU A 255 26.90 13.98 -5.05
CA LEU A 255 26.06 14.73 -4.11
C LEU A 255 25.24 15.82 -4.82
N ARG A 256 25.86 16.59 -5.72
CA ARG A 256 25.16 17.65 -6.46
C ARG A 256 23.97 17.11 -7.25
N THR A 257 24.13 16.00 -7.96
CA THR A 257 23.04 15.38 -8.72
C THR A 257 21.95 14.85 -7.78
N ALA A 258 22.34 14.26 -6.65
CA ALA A 258 21.39 13.80 -5.65
C ALA A 258 20.53 14.93 -5.07
N LEU A 259 21.12 16.10 -4.80
CA LEU A 259 20.40 17.27 -4.28
C LEU A 259 19.45 17.88 -5.31
N ASP A 260 19.82 17.91 -6.59
CA ASP A 260 18.88 18.32 -7.65
C ASP A 260 17.68 17.38 -7.72
N HIS A 261 17.92 16.06 -7.61
CA HIS A 261 16.84 15.08 -7.51
C HIS A 261 16.00 15.24 -6.25
N LEU A 262 16.61 15.48 -5.08
CA LEU A 262 15.88 15.72 -3.83
C LEU A 262 14.92 16.91 -3.98
N ARG A 263 15.41 18.04 -4.50
CA ARG A 263 14.60 19.23 -4.78
C ARG A 263 13.42 18.87 -5.70
N LYS A 264 13.69 18.26 -6.86
CA LYS A 264 12.65 17.90 -7.84
C LYS A 264 11.62 16.90 -7.28
N SER A 265 12.02 16.03 -6.36
CA SER A 265 11.11 15.08 -5.70
C SER A 265 10.10 15.77 -4.76
N GLY A 266 10.43 16.97 -4.26
CA GLY A 266 9.53 17.82 -3.47
C GLY A 266 8.65 18.76 -4.31
N GLU A 267 8.94 18.90 -5.61
CA GLU A 267 8.19 19.76 -6.54
C GLU A 267 7.00 19.02 -7.15
N VAL A 268 6.08 18.55 -6.32
CA VAL A 268 4.90 17.77 -6.72
C VAL A 268 3.62 18.38 -6.18
N VAL A 269 2.52 18.21 -6.91
CA VAL A 269 1.19 18.50 -6.38
C VAL A 269 0.76 17.45 -5.35
N SER A 270 -0.32 17.74 -4.64
CA SER A 270 -0.87 16.80 -3.65
C SER A 270 -1.39 15.54 -4.33
N ASP A 271 -0.88 14.40 -3.90
CA ASP A 271 -1.38 13.07 -4.25
C ASP A 271 -1.92 12.40 -2.97
N PRO A 272 -3.05 11.65 -3.00
CA PRO A 272 -3.61 11.01 -1.81
C PRO A 272 -2.59 10.18 -1.00
N ARG A 273 -1.67 9.45 -1.64
CA ARG A 273 -0.66 8.65 -0.94
C ARG A 273 0.35 9.55 -0.25
N LEU A 274 0.89 10.53 -0.97
CA LEU A 274 1.87 11.48 -0.43
C LEU A 274 1.26 12.35 0.69
N SER A 275 -0.01 12.75 0.56
CA SER A 275 -0.68 13.58 1.57
C SER A 275 -1.14 12.81 2.81
N SER A 276 -1.42 11.51 2.68
CA SER A 276 -1.85 10.69 3.82
C SER A 276 -0.69 10.06 4.59
N TYR A 277 0.35 9.60 3.89
CA TYR A 277 1.47 8.86 4.51
C TYR A 277 2.76 9.66 4.56
N GLY A 278 2.88 10.68 3.73
CA GLY A 278 4.11 11.44 3.55
C GLY A 278 4.98 10.93 2.41
N PRO A 279 5.96 11.74 1.98
CA PRO A 279 6.98 11.32 1.04
C PRO A 279 7.99 10.36 1.69
N SER A 280 8.80 9.71 0.87
CA SER A 280 9.98 9.01 1.41
C SER A 280 11.03 10.02 1.86
N PHE A 281 11.60 9.80 3.05
CA PHE A 281 12.73 10.57 3.57
C PHE A 281 14.07 9.84 3.44
N SER A 282 14.13 8.70 2.75
CA SER A 282 15.37 7.92 2.62
C SER A 282 16.48 8.72 1.91
N LEU A 283 16.15 9.42 0.82
CA LEU A 283 17.11 10.31 0.13
C LEU A 283 17.55 11.48 1.01
N ALA A 284 16.61 12.09 1.74
CA ALA A 284 16.90 13.19 2.66
C ALA A 284 17.84 12.74 3.80
N LYS A 285 17.58 11.57 4.40
CA LYS A 285 18.44 10.96 5.42
C LYS A 285 19.86 10.74 4.89
N GLU A 286 20.00 10.10 3.73
CA GLU A 286 21.32 9.85 3.13
C GLU A 286 22.04 11.15 2.75
N ALA A 287 21.32 12.16 2.27
CA ALA A 287 21.89 13.48 1.98
C ALA A 287 22.42 14.18 3.24
N CYS A 288 21.71 14.09 4.38
CA CYS A 288 22.21 14.58 5.68
C CYS A 288 23.49 13.86 6.11
N THR A 289 23.57 12.53 5.94
CA THR A 289 24.80 11.78 6.21
C THR A 289 25.98 12.23 5.33
N ASN A 290 25.70 12.81 4.17
CA ASN A 290 26.68 13.44 3.28
C ASN A 290 26.87 14.96 3.52
N GLY A 291 26.34 15.50 4.63
CA GLY A 291 26.53 16.90 5.05
C GLY A 291 25.55 17.91 4.43
N ALA A 292 24.59 17.50 3.60
CA ALA A 292 23.66 18.40 2.91
C ALA A 292 22.44 18.79 3.76
N TRP A 293 22.69 19.34 4.95
CA TRP A 293 21.64 19.67 5.92
C TRP A 293 20.71 20.79 5.46
N SER A 294 21.25 21.85 4.85
CA SER A 294 20.47 23.03 4.43
C SER A 294 19.50 22.69 3.30
N GLU A 295 19.95 21.89 2.34
CA GLU A 295 19.14 21.42 1.22
C GLU A 295 18.01 20.51 1.70
N VAL A 296 18.28 19.66 2.70
CA VAL A 296 17.25 18.80 3.31
C VAL A 296 16.22 19.63 4.08
N ALA A 297 16.64 20.66 4.83
CA ALA A 297 15.71 21.57 5.49
C ALA A 297 14.79 22.29 4.47
N THR A 298 15.35 22.71 3.33
CA THR A 298 14.61 23.30 2.21
C THR A 298 13.61 22.30 1.61
N TYR A 299 14.01 21.05 1.41
CA TYR A 299 13.13 19.99 0.95
C TYR A 299 11.97 19.73 1.93
N LEU A 300 12.24 19.67 3.25
CA LEU A 300 11.20 19.50 4.26
C LEU A 300 10.18 20.64 4.23
N LYS A 301 10.64 21.87 4.00
CA LYS A 301 9.75 23.02 3.82
C LYS A 301 8.87 22.87 2.58
N ALA A 302 9.41 22.38 1.47
CA ALA A 302 8.63 22.14 0.24
C ALA A 302 7.54 21.07 0.44
N CYS A 303 7.82 20.05 1.27
CA CYS A 303 6.86 18.98 1.58
C CYS A 303 5.57 19.50 2.22
N GLU A 304 5.59 20.62 2.94
CA GLU A 304 4.41 21.21 3.60
C GLU A 304 3.27 21.56 2.61
N SER A 305 3.58 21.72 1.33
CA SER A 305 2.60 22.03 0.27
C SER A 305 1.66 20.86 -0.02
N PHE A 306 2.14 19.62 0.12
CA PHE A 306 1.38 18.41 -0.17
C PHE A 306 1.19 17.49 1.04
N TRP A 307 1.99 17.63 2.10
CA TRP A 307 1.91 16.82 3.31
C TRP A 307 1.84 17.70 4.57
N LYS A 308 0.66 17.74 5.18
CA LYS A 308 0.35 18.57 6.35
C LYS A 308 0.53 17.74 7.63
N ASP A 309 1.78 17.52 8.03
CA ASP A 309 2.12 16.73 9.22
C ASP A 309 2.83 17.59 10.26
N GLU A 310 2.39 17.51 11.51
CA GLU A 310 2.91 18.30 12.64
C GLU A 310 4.38 17.97 12.96
N ARG A 311 4.89 16.84 12.47
CA ARG A 311 6.30 16.45 12.62
C ARG A 311 7.23 17.26 11.72
N LEU A 312 6.77 17.83 10.60
CA LEU A 312 7.63 18.53 9.65
C LEU A 312 8.39 19.72 10.28
N PRO A 313 7.75 20.64 11.04
CA PRO A 313 8.47 21.71 11.73
C PRO A 313 9.51 21.19 12.71
N VAL A 314 9.19 20.13 13.47
CA VAL A 314 10.10 19.53 14.45
C VAL A 314 11.31 18.91 13.75
N TRP A 315 11.08 18.13 12.69
CA TRP A 315 12.14 17.52 11.91
C TRP A 315 13.03 18.56 11.27
N ARG A 316 12.45 19.62 10.70
CA ARG A 316 13.22 20.72 10.10
C ARG A 316 14.15 21.40 11.12
N ASN A 317 13.66 21.70 12.33
CA ASN A 317 14.50 22.28 13.38
C ASN A 317 15.68 21.37 13.76
N LYS A 318 15.45 20.04 13.83
CA LYS A 318 16.52 19.06 14.06
C LYS A 318 17.54 19.08 12.92
N ILE A 319 17.09 19.03 11.67
CA ILE A 319 17.95 19.08 10.49
C ILE A 319 18.77 20.38 10.42
N GLU A 320 18.17 21.53 10.72
CA GLU A 320 18.86 22.83 10.81
C GLU A 320 19.95 22.84 11.91
N SER A 321 19.74 22.05 12.97
CA SER A 321 20.72 21.82 14.05
C SER A 321 21.72 20.69 13.74
N GLN A 322 21.69 20.15 12.52
CA GLN A 322 22.50 19.00 12.08
C GLN A 322 22.27 17.71 12.89
N GLU A 323 21.03 17.50 13.32
CA GLU A 323 20.57 16.29 14.02
C GLU A 323 19.54 15.55 13.15
N LEU A 324 19.68 14.23 13.04
CA LEU A 324 18.66 13.41 12.38
C LEU A 324 17.45 13.20 13.32
N PRO A 325 16.20 13.27 12.80
CA PRO A 325 15.03 12.87 13.59
C PRO A 325 15.11 11.42 14.06
N ASP A 326 14.68 11.14 15.29
CA ASP A 326 14.75 9.79 15.88
C ASP A 326 14.00 8.76 15.02
N SER A 327 12.85 9.16 14.48
CA SER A 327 12.05 8.35 13.55
C SER A 327 12.77 8.02 12.23
N TRP A 328 13.82 8.74 11.87
CA TRP A 328 14.64 8.43 10.69
C TRP A 328 15.82 7.52 11.03
N VAL A 329 16.29 7.54 12.29
CA VAL A 329 17.39 6.71 12.77
C VAL A 329 16.96 5.25 12.95
N ALA A 330 15.68 5.00 13.25
CA ALA A 330 15.13 3.66 13.53
C ALA A 330 15.18 2.63 12.37
N ASP A 331 15.58 3.01 11.15
CA ASP A 331 15.85 2.06 10.07
C ASP A 331 17.29 1.54 10.16
N VAL A 332 17.51 0.46 10.93
CA VAL A 332 18.21 -0.81 10.62
C VAL A 332 18.30 -1.63 11.92
N GLN A 333 17.27 -2.42 12.22
CA GLN A 333 17.51 -3.76 12.73
C GLN A 333 17.02 -4.71 11.64
N PRO A 334 17.77 -5.77 11.29
CA PRO A 334 17.20 -6.84 10.51
C PRO A 334 15.93 -7.30 11.24
N ILE A 335 14.82 -7.36 10.52
CA ILE A 335 13.59 -7.97 11.04
C ILE A 335 13.96 -9.42 11.40
N THR A 336 14.27 -9.62 12.68
CA THR A 336 14.39 -10.94 13.27
C THR A 336 12.98 -11.40 13.64
N GLU A 337 12.79 -12.71 13.69
CA GLU A 337 11.47 -13.37 13.78
C GLU A 337 10.53 -13.01 14.96
N PRO A 338 10.87 -12.27 16.05
CA PRO A 338 9.88 -12.04 17.11
C PRO A 338 9.09 -10.73 17.05
N ASP A 339 9.17 -9.90 15.99
CA ASP A 339 8.36 -8.67 15.88
C ASP A 339 6.97 -8.90 15.23
N ARG A 340 6.27 -9.96 15.65
CA ARG A 340 4.93 -10.33 15.15
C ARG A 340 3.90 -9.19 15.30
N GLU A 341 3.98 -8.42 16.39
CA GLU A 341 3.07 -7.29 16.65
C GLU A 341 3.36 -6.07 15.75
N ASN A 342 4.64 -5.74 15.51
CA ASN A 342 5.03 -4.64 14.63
C ASN A 342 4.75 -4.94 13.15
N ILE A 343 4.95 -6.19 12.72
CA ILE A 343 4.60 -6.63 11.36
C ILE A 343 3.08 -6.63 11.17
N ALA A 344 2.30 -7.08 12.16
CA ALA A 344 0.85 -7.03 12.11
C ALA A 344 0.32 -5.59 12.05
N ALA A 345 0.88 -4.66 12.82
CA ALA A 345 0.49 -3.25 12.81
C ALA A 345 0.89 -2.52 11.51
N LEU A 346 2.11 -2.73 11.02
CA LEU A 346 2.59 -2.16 9.76
C LEU A 346 1.83 -2.72 8.56
N ARG A 347 1.50 -4.02 8.55
CA ARG A 347 0.65 -4.63 7.52
C ARG A 347 -0.79 -4.15 7.66
N LYS A 348 -1.39 -4.12 8.86
CA LYS A 348 -2.75 -3.57 9.07
C LYS A 348 -2.86 -2.14 8.54
N SER A 349 -1.81 -1.32 8.72
CA SER A 349 -1.70 0.02 8.13
C SER A 349 -1.57 -0.04 6.59
N GLN A 350 -0.58 -0.77 6.05
CA GLN A 350 -0.30 -0.86 4.62
C GLN A 350 -1.46 -1.44 3.79
N TYR A 351 -2.14 -2.47 4.31
CA TYR A 351 -3.32 -3.04 3.66
C TYR A 351 -4.55 -2.14 3.80
N LYS A 352 -4.68 -1.39 4.89
CA LYS A 352 -5.72 -0.35 5.01
C LYS A 352 -5.49 0.73 3.94
N CYS A 353 -4.24 1.09 3.62
CA CYS A 353 -3.91 1.95 2.47
C CYS A 353 -4.39 1.37 1.14
N GLU A 354 -4.03 0.13 0.86
CA GLU A 354 -4.34 -0.52 -0.41
C GLU A 354 -5.85 -0.73 -0.59
N ILE A 355 -6.57 -1.12 0.46
CA ILE A 355 -8.04 -1.24 0.39
C ILE A 355 -8.71 0.13 0.17
N TYR A 356 -8.29 1.18 0.88
CA TYR A 356 -8.88 2.52 0.66
C TYR A 356 -8.59 3.06 -0.75
N MET A 357 -7.41 2.75 -1.31
CA MET A 357 -7.08 3.11 -2.69
C MET A 357 -7.84 2.28 -3.73
N ILE A 358 -8.02 0.98 -3.52
CA ILE A 358 -8.76 0.09 -4.44
C ILE A 358 -10.26 0.43 -4.43
N LEU A 359 -10.82 0.76 -3.26
CA LEU A 359 -12.25 1.07 -3.11
C LEU A 359 -12.62 2.52 -3.44
N GLY A 360 -11.65 3.39 -3.77
CA GLY A 360 -11.90 4.81 -4.00
C GLY A 360 -12.51 5.54 -2.79
N ARG A 361 -12.48 4.91 -1.60
CA ARG A 361 -12.96 5.50 -0.36
C ARG A 361 -11.77 6.21 0.27
N THR A 362 -11.50 7.43 -0.16
CA THR A 362 -10.90 8.39 0.76
C THR A 362 -11.82 8.48 1.97
N LYS A 363 -11.27 8.58 3.18
CA LYS A 363 -12.05 8.99 4.35
C LYS A 363 -12.70 10.34 4.00
N LEU A 364 -13.94 10.30 3.53
CA LEU A 364 -14.91 11.38 3.68
C LEU A 364 -15.41 11.26 5.11
N THR A 365 -14.54 11.64 6.05
CA THR A 365 -14.95 12.00 7.40
C THR A 365 -14.57 13.46 7.52
N ASP A 366 -15.60 14.30 7.38
CA ASP A 366 -15.76 15.72 7.71
C ASP A 366 -14.51 16.60 7.86
#